data_AF-A0A1C4IW20-F1
#
_entry.id   AF-A0A1C4IW20-F1
#
_cell.length_a   1.000
_cell.length_b   1.000
_cell.length_c   1.000
_cell.angle_alpha   90.00
_cell.angle_beta   90.00
_cell.angle_gamma   90.00
#
_symmetry.space_group_name_H-M   'P 1'
#
loop_
_entity.id
_entity.type
_entity.pdbx_description
1 polymer ?
#
loop_
_entity_poly.entity_id
_entity_poly.type
_entity_poly.pdbx_seq_one_letter_code
_entity_poly.pdbx_strand_id
1 'polypeptide(L)'
;MQTVRQLDHRATADNDGLPLTPPPGDPDSERALLAACIHDKHRREYDEAAAIITRDDFTVPAYAALWDVLGDQIRDQRPTDPDTLRVELDRRGELRPFGPGGGHLHEIADSYSGGSAEYFAEAIRRTSRLRNLDDLTTRIKAGIHTGRDLEELEALITRHVDDRATTPAAGGSRFVDGASFILDLPDDVPANWGEGDNVLWAEGEALLIAGPAGVGKTTIAQQVVLAAIGLRPHALGYPVRPVKRFLYLASDRPAQAARSFARMVTEEDRDIVRDRLVFWKGPPPTDFIKDPGTLLRLCRQAGANAVCLDSLKDMAGELASEEGGQAINSAIQRTLVEGIEVLGLHHHRKQGGGKDSGREPTSLDELYGSTWITAGAGSVVSLYGAAGDPIVNFRHLKQPAGECGPWRLKHDHPRGHTDIWHEVDVLDVLAHARGPLTAQQLAIQIYGGEKGKATASETEKARRRLDQLVEKGLAHKIANGGGRGSQAGYVAAFSPNGELPESA
;
A
#
# COMPACT_ATOMS: atom_id res chain seq x y z
N MET A 1 19.54 -14.08 -75.42
CA MET A 1 20.46 -14.41 -74.31
C MET A 1 21.15 -13.14 -73.85
N GLN A 2 20.67 -12.52 -72.77
CA GLN A 2 21.41 -11.61 -71.87
C GLN A 2 20.40 -10.93 -70.96
N THR A 3 20.29 -11.40 -69.71
CA THR A 3 19.66 -10.65 -68.62
C THR A 3 20.05 -11.31 -67.30
N VAL A 4 21.25 -10.99 -66.83
CA VAL A 4 21.61 -11.14 -65.41
C VAL A 4 22.13 -9.78 -64.98
N ARG A 5 21.28 -8.99 -64.31
CA ARG A 5 21.75 -7.84 -63.51
C ARG A 5 22.52 -8.43 -62.33
N GLN A 6 23.82 -8.15 -62.26
CA GLN A 6 24.57 -8.31 -61.01
C GLN A 6 23.93 -7.42 -59.96
N LEU A 7 23.38 -8.04 -58.91
CA LEU A 7 23.03 -7.34 -57.68
C LEU A 7 24.34 -7.10 -56.92
N ASP A 8 24.66 -5.83 -56.69
CA ASP A 8 25.78 -5.42 -55.85
C ASP A 8 25.49 -5.84 -54.40
N HIS A 9 26.03 -6.99 -53.97
CA HIS A 9 26.05 -7.39 -52.57
C HIS A 9 27.14 -6.60 -51.83
N ARG A 10 26.84 -5.32 -51.55
CA ARG A 10 27.46 -4.61 -50.43
C ARG A 10 26.36 -3.93 -49.64
N ALA A 11 25.75 -4.73 -48.76
CA ALA A 11 25.16 -4.20 -47.54
C ALA A 11 26.25 -3.36 -46.86
N THR A 12 26.04 -2.05 -46.85
CA THR A 12 26.78 -1.12 -45.98
C THR A 12 26.44 -1.52 -44.56
N ALA A 13 27.28 -2.37 -43.95
CA ALA A 13 27.25 -2.60 -42.51
C ALA A 13 27.43 -1.24 -41.81
N ASP A 14 26.59 -0.98 -40.81
CA ASP A 14 26.73 0.18 -39.92
C ASP A 14 28.18 0.27 -39.44
N ASN A 15 28.84 1.40 -39.73
CA ASN A 15 30.26 1.65 -39.45
C ASN A 15 30.48 2.24 -38.06
N ASP A 16 29.53 2.04 -37.13
CA ASP A 16 29.55 2.58 -35.77
C ASP A 16 30.28 1.66 -34.76
N GLY A 17 30.67 0.45 -35.17
CA GLY A 17 31.45 -0.49 -34.35
C GLY A 17 30.69 -1.17 -33.22
N LEU A 18 29.41 -0.82 -33.01
CA LEU A 18 28.54 -1.40 -31.98
C LEU A 18 28.29 -2.92 -32.14
N PRO A 19 28.17 -3.50 -33.36
CA PRO A 19 27.93 -4.94 -33.54
C PRO A 19 29.08 -5.86 -33.09
N LEU A 20 30.27 -5.30 -32.82
CA LEU A 20 31.47 -6.07 -32.43
C LEU A 20 31.66 -6.17 -30.92
N THR A 21 30.83 -5.47 -30.13
CA THR A 21 30.90 -5.54 -28.67
C THR A 21 30.11 -6.76 -28.19
N PRO A 22 30.70 -7.70 -27.44
CA PRO A 22 29.91 -8.78 -26.85
C PRO A 22 28.85 -8.18 -25.90
N PRO A 23 27.66 -8.80 -25.81
CA PRO A 23 26.59 -8.30 -24.97
C PRO A 23 27.06 -8.20 -23.51
N PRO A 24 26.57 -7.20 -22.73
CA PRO A 24 26.92 -7.05 -21.33
C PRO A 24 26.73 -8.36 -20.55
N GLY A 25 27.76 -8.76 -19.81
CA GLY A 25 27.76 -9.97 -18.98
C GLY A 25 28.94 -9.97 -18.01
N ASP A 26 28.85 -10.78 -16.98
CA ASP A 26 29.91 -11.00 -16.01
C ASP A 26 30.08 -12.51 -15.70
N PRO A 27 30.69 -13.28 -16.63
CA PRO A 27 30.86 -14.72 -16.47
C PRO A 27 31.72 -15.10 -15.25
N ASP A 28 32.58 -14.19 -14.78
CA ASP A 28 33.40 -14.42 -13.60
C ASP A 28 32.55 -14.37 -12.32
N SER A 29 31.63 -13.40 -12.21
CA SER A 29 30.63 -13.37 -11.14
C SER A 29 29.65 -14.54 -11.21
N GLU A 30 29.21 -14.95 -12.41
CA GLU A 30 28.35 -16.14 -12.59
C GLU A 30 29.05 -17.41 -12.08
N ARG A 31 30.32 -17.60 -12.41
CA ARG A 31 31.13 -18.72 -11.94
C ARG A 31 31.33 -18.66 -10.42
N ALA A 32 31.66 -17.49 -9.88
CA ALA A 32 31.88 -17.30 -8.44
C ALA A 32 30.62 -17.57 -7.61
N LEU A 33 29.45 -17.12 -8.09
CA LEU A 33 28.16 -17.40 -7.48
C LEU A 33 27.88 -18.90 -7.43
N LEU A 34 28.01 -19.60 -8.56
CA LEU A 34 27.80 -21.05 -8.62
C LEU A 34 28.75 -21.79 -7.69
N ALA A 35 30.01 -21.39 -7.62
CA ALA A 35 30.99 -21.94 -6.70
C ALA A 35 30.56 -21.75 -5.23
N ALA A 36 30.12 -20.55 -4.86
CA ALA A 36 29.62 -20.25 -3.51
C ALA A 36 28.42 -21.15 -3.14
N CYS A 37 27.44 -21.29 -4.04
CA CYS A 37 26.27 -22.14 -3.83
C CYS A 37 26.63 -23.64 -3.72
N ILE A 38 27.63 -24.13 -4.44
CA ILE A 38 28.10 -25.52 -4.35
C ILE A 38 28.74 -25.81 -2.98
N HIS A 39 29.52 -24.88 -2.44
CA HIS A 39 30.21 -25.04 -1.14
C HIS A 39 29.32 -24.86 0.08
N ASP A 40 28.20 -24.15 -0.07
CA ASP A 40 27.32 -23.85 1.05
C ASP A 40 26.49 -25.06 1.50
N LYS A 41 26.94 -25.69 2.59
CA LYS A 41 26.25 -26.80 3.24
C LYS A 41 24.91 -26.40 3.85
N HIS A 42 24.69 -25.11 4.12
CA HIS A 42 23.48 -24.57 4.73
C HIS A 42 22.47 -24.04 3.68
N ARG A 43 22.83 -24.02 2.39
CA ARG A 43 21.98 -23.66 1.25
C ARG A 43 21.45 -22.22 1.26
N ARG A 44 21.98 -21.36 2.12
CA ARG A 44 21.63 -19.94 2.24
C ARG A 44 22.08 -19.13 1.02
N GLU A 45 23.29 -19.39 0.53
CA GLU A 45 23.87 -18.63 -0.59
C GLU A 45 22.99 -18.72 -1.85
N TYR A 46 22.41 -19.91 -2.12
CA TYR A 46 21.47 -20.09 -3.21
C TYR A 46 20.16 -19.34 -2.98
N ASP A 47 19.57 -19.45 -1.79
CA ASP A 47 18.29 -18.80 -1.47
C ASP A 47 18.41 -17.27 -1.54
N GLU A 48 19.50 -16.70 -1.04
CA GLU A 48 19.82 -15.28 -1.11
C GLU A 48 19.98 -14.81 -2.57
N ALA A 49 20.74 -15.54 -3.39
CA ALA A 49 20.91 -15.20 -4.79
C ALA A 49 19.62 -15.41 -5.61
N ALA A 50 18.84 -16.45 -5.35
CA ALA A 50 17.58 -16.73 -6.03
C ALA A 50 16.49 -15.68 -5.73
N ALA A 51 16.63 -14.92 -4.64
CA ALA A 51 15.79 -13.75 -4.37
C ALA A 51 16.14 -12.54 -5.26
N ILE A 52 17.30 -12.55 -5.92
CA ILE A 52 17.86 -11.41 -6.66
C ILE A 52 17.85 -11.68 -8.18
N ILE A 53 18.22 -12.88 -8.59
CA ILE A 53 18.36 -13.29 -10.00
C ILE A 53 17.57 -14.56 -10.34
N THR A 54 17.30 -14.75 -11.62
CA THR A 54 16.74 -15.97 -12.20
C THR A 54 17.72 -16.60 -13.20
N ARG A 55 17.35 -17.77 -13.73
CA ARG A 55 18.07 -18.44 -14.83
C ARG A 55 18.37 -17.50 -16.00
N ASP A 56 17.42 -16.63 -16.36
CA ASP A 56 17.52 -15.78 -17.56
C ASP A 56 18.55 -14.64 -17.39
N ASP A 57 19.00 -14.38 -16.16
CA ASP A 57 20.04 -13.40 -15.89
C ASP A 57 21.44 -13.91 -16.24
N PHE A 58 21.65 -15.22 -16.32
CA PHE A 58 22.94 -15.81 -16.72
C PHE A 58 23.25 -15.54 -18.19
N THR A 59 24.47 -15.11 -18.45
CA THR A 59 25.02 -14.89 -19.79
C THR A 59 25.51 -16.19 -20.40
N VAL A 60 26.04 -17.10 -19.57
CA VAL A 60 26.57 -18.39 -20.02
C VAL A 60 25.47 -19.46 -19.93
N PRO A 61 25.02 -20.04 -21.06
CA PRO A 61 23.93 -21.02 -21.06
C PRO A 61 24.21 -22.27 -20.22
N ALA A 62 25.48 -22.69 -20.13
CA ALA A 62 25.89 -23.79 -19.28
C ALA A 62 25.65 -23.46 -17.80
N TYR A 63 26.00 -22.24 -17.35
CA TYR A 63 25.82 -21.80 -15.98
C TYR A 63 24.34 -21.66 -15.61
N ALA A 64 23.52 -21.19 -16.56
CA ALA A 64 22.06 -21.20 -16.43
C ALA A 64 21.48 -22.61 -16.21
N ALA A 65 21.99 -23.62 -16.93
CA ALA A 65 21.57 -25.01 -16.74
C ALA A 65 22.04 -25.58 -15.39
N LEU A 66 23.27 -25.24 -14.97
CA LEU A 66 23.78 -25.63 -13.66
C LEU A 66 22.94 -25.03 -12.53
N TRP A 67 22.55 -23.76 -12.66
CA TRP A 67 21.69 -23.06 -11.70
C TRP A 67 20.37 -23.82 -11.46
N ASP A 68 19.69 -24.25 -12.53
CA ASP A 68 18.45 -25.04 -12.41
C ASP A 68 18.67 -26.38 -11.71
N VAL A 69 19.72 -27.11 -12.09
CA VAL A 69 20.04 -28.41 -11.49
C VAL A 69 20.35 -28.26 -10.00
N LEU A 70 21.11 -27.22 -9.64
CA LEU A 70 21.48 -26.92 -8.28
C LEU A 70 20.24 -26.54 -7.45
N GLY A 71 19.37 -25.70 -7.98
CA GLY A 71 18.09 -25.35 -7.37
C GLY A 71 17.15 -26.54 -7.16
N ASP A 72 17.06 -27.45 -8.13
CA ASP A 72 16.26 -28.66 -8.00
C ASP A 72 16.82 -29.60 -6.93
N GLN A 73 18.14 -29.78 -6.86
CA GLN A 73 18.75 -30.60 -5.81
C GLN A 73 18.58 -30.00 -4.41
N ILE A 74 18.72 -28.68 -4.27
CA ILE A 74 18.45 -27.96 -3.01
C ILE A 74 17.01 -28.18 -2.55
N ARG A 75 16.04 -28.02 -3.46
CA ARG A 75 14.61 -28.22 -3.21
C ARG A 75 14.32 -29.65 -2.76
N ASP A 76 14.91 -30.63 -3.43
CA ASP A 76 14.76 -32.06 -3.12
C ASP A 76 15.62 -32.52 -1.93
N GLN A 77 16.33 -31.61 -1.30
CA GLN A 77 17.29 -31.86 -0.22
C GLN A 77 18.41 -32.85 -0.56
N ARG A 78 18.80 -32.95 -1.84
CA ARG A 78 19.90 -33.78 -2.32
C ARG A 78 21.27 -33.09 -2.15
N PRO A 79 22.40 -33.84 -2.15
CA PRO A 79 23.73 -33.24 -2.14
C PRO A 79 24.01 -32.48 -3.44
N THR A 80 24.71 -31.35 -3.34
CA THR A 80 25.04 -30.42 -4.43
C THR A 80 26.52 -30.41 -4.78
N ASP A 81 27.26 -31.48 -4.43
CA ASP A 81 28.67 -31.59 -4.80
C ASP A 81 28.85 -31.81 -6.32
N PRO A 82 30.04 -31.53 -6.88
CA PRO A 82 30.26 -31.62 -8.32
C PRO A 82 29.90 -32.97 -8.94
N ASP A 83 30.09 -34.07 -8.22
CA ASP A 83 29.79 -35.41 -8.72
C ASP A 83 28.28 -35.67 -8.80
N THR A 84 27.51 -35.25 -7.79
CA THR A 84 26.04 -35.38 -7.83
C THR A 84 25.42 -34.47 -8.87
N LEU A 85 25.92 -33.25 -9.02
CA LEU A 85 25.50 -32.31 -10.08
C LEU A 85 25.80 -32.89 -11.46
N ARG A 86 26.98 -33.48 -11.65
CA ARG A 86 27.38 -34.14 -12.90
C ARG A 86 26.41 -35.26 -13.29
N VAL A 87 26.04 -36.13 -12.35
CA VAL A 87 25.10 -37.24 -12.59
C VAL A 87 23.73 -36.71 -13.04
N GLU A 88 23.23 -35.66 -12.38
CA GLU A 88 21.95 -35.06 -12.73
C GLU A 88 21.99 -34.36 -14.10
N LEU A 89 23.07 -33.63 -14.41
CA LEU A 89 23.29 -33.02 -15.72
C LEU A 89 23.37 -34.07 -16.85
N ASP A 90 24.02 -35.21 -16.61
CA ASP A 90 24.10 -36.31 -17.56
C ASP A 90 22.72 -36.93 -17.80
N ARG A 91 21.96 -37.16 -16.72
CA ARG A 91 20.58 -37.64 -16.77
C ARG A 91 19.67 -36.73 -17.61
N ARG A 92 19.91 -35.41 -17.58
CA ARG A 92 19.18 -34.40 -18.37
C ARG A 92 19.73 -34.22 -19.79
N GLY A 93 20.87 -34.82 -20.13
CA GLY A 93 21.53 -34.64 -21.42
C GLY A 93 22.25 -33.29 -21.59
N GLU A 94 22.45 -32.58 -20.48
CA GLU A 94 22.99 -31.21 -20.39
C GLU A 94 24.46 -31.20 -19.93
N LEU A 95 25.11 -32.36 -19.79
CA LEU A 95 26.51 -32.45 -19.34
C LEU A 95 27.53 -31.96 -20.39
N ARG A 96 27.21 -32.05 -21.68
CA ARG A 96 28.14 -31.77 -22.79
C ARG A 96 28.90 -30.44 -22.69
N PRO A 97 28.28 -29.30 -22.29
CA PRO A 97 28.96 -28.01 -22.15
C PRO A 97 30.02 -27.97 -21.04
N PHE A 98 30.02 -28.90 -20.08
CA PHE A 98 30.97 -28.94 -18.95
C PHE A 98 32.23 -29.77 -19.26
N GLY A 99 32.45 -30.10 -20.53
CA GLY A 99 33.61 -30.86 -20.98
C GLY A 99 33.51 -32.37 -20.71
N PRO A 100 34.51 -33.14 -21.18
CA PRO A 100 34.56 -34.58 -21.02
C PRO A 100 34.45 -34.99 -19.54
N GLY A 101 33.48 -35.84 -19.22
CA GLY A 101 33.27 -36.33 -17.86
C GLY A 101 32.92 -35.24 -16.83
N GLY A 102 32.51 -34.04 -17.25
CA GLY A 102 32.14 -32.95 -16.34
C GLY A 102 33.31 -32.26 -15.63
N GLY A 103 34.52 -32.30 -16.19
CA GLY A 103 35.70 -31.68 -15.59
C GLY A 103 35.52 -30.19 -15.22
N HIS A 104 34.78 -29.43 -16.02
CA HIS A 104 34.53 -28.02 -15.74
C HIS A 104 33.69 -27.78 -14.47
N LEU A 105 32.88 -28.75 -14.02
CA LEU A 105 32.13 -28.63 -12.76
C LEU A 105 33.05 -28.56 -11.55
N HIS A 106 34.12 -29.36 -11.57
CA HIS A 106 35.14 -29.33 -10.53
C HIS A 106 35.92 -28.01 -10.57
N GLU A 107 36.25 -27.50 -11.76
CA GLU A 107 36.89 -26.18 -11.91
C GLU A 107 36.02 -25.03 -11.37
N ILE A 108 34.70 -25.07 -11.62
CA ILE A 108 33.75 -24.10 -11.04
C ILE A 108 33.79 -24.19 -9.51
N ALA A 109 33.64 -25.39 -8.96
CA ALA A 109 33.67 -25.59 -7.50
C ALA A 109 35.00 -25.12 -6.88
N ASP A 110 36.13 -25.44 -7.50
CA ASP A 110 37.47 -25.07 -7.00
C ASP A 110 37.78 -23.58 -7.16
N SER A 111 37.01 -22.83 -7.95
CA SER A 111 37.22 -21.40 -8.18
C SER A 111 36.76 -20.50 -7.03
N TYR A 112 36.12 -21.06 -5.99
CA TYR A 112 35.65 -20.29 -4.84
C TYR A 112 36.84 -19.68 -4.07
N SER A 113 36.93 -18.34 -4.11
CA SER A 113 37.97 -17.57 -3.42
C SER A 113 37.43 -16.75 -2.24
N GLY A 114 36.17 -16.97 -1.85
CA GLY A 114 35.43 -16.14 -0.89
C GLY A 114 34.57 -15.07 -1.56
N GLY A 115 33.64 -14.48 -0.80
CA GLY A 115 32.64 -13.53 -1.30
C GLY A 115 31.22 -13.98 -0.97
N SER A 116 30.28 -13.02 -0.99
CA SER A 116 28.86 -13.26 -0.71
C SER A 116 28.09 -13.51 -2.02
N ALA A 117 27.19 -14.49 -2.05
CA ALA A 117 26.32 -14.74 -3.19
C ALA A 117 25.44 -13.55 -3.54
N GLU A 118 25.00 -12.77 -2.54
CA GLU A 118 24.26 -11.52 -2.76
C GLU A 118 25.06 -10.55 -3.65
N TYR A 119 26.34 -10.33 -3.34
CA TYR A 119 27.21 -9.45 -4.13
C TYR A 119 27.36 -9.92 -5.59
N PHE A 120 27.60 -11.22 -5.81
CA PHE A 120 27.71 -11.76 -7.16
C PHE A 120 26.37 -11.71 -7.91
N ALA A 121 25.26 -12.02 -7.24
CA ALA A 121 23.92 -11.94 -7.82
C ALA A 121 23.57 -10.50 -8.23
N GLU A 122 23.93 -9.49 -7.43
CA GLU A 122 23.75 -8.08 -7.81
C GLU A 122 24.57 -7.68 -9.05
N ALA A 123 25.81 -8.17 -9.15
CA ALA A 123 26.66 -7.93 -10.32
C ALA A 123 26.04 -8.54 -11.60
N ILE A 124 25.60 -9.80 -11.53
CA ILE A 124 24.93 -10.52 -12.63
C ILE A 124 23.63 -9.79 -13.03
N ARG A 125 22.82 -9.38 -12.04
CA ARG A 125 21.58 -8.63 -12.27
C ARG A 125 21.85 -7.30 -12.98
N ARG A 126 22.92 -6.60 -12.62
CA ARG A 126 23.30 -5.34 -13.25
C ARG A 126 23.65 -5.55 -14.72
N THR A 127 24.43 -6.57 -15.05
CA THR A 127 24.79 -6.87 -16.46
C THR A 127 23.60 -7.41 -17.26
N SER A 128 22.77 -8.27 -16.68
CA SER A 128 21.53 -8.75 -17.30
C SER A 128 20.59 -7.59 -17.66
N ARG A 129 20.42 -6.61 -16.77
CA ARG A 129 19.62 -5.41 -17.04
C ARG A 129 20.15 -4.59 -18.22
N LEU A 130 21.48 -4.48 -18.35
CA LEU A 130 22.10 -3.80 -19.49
C LEU A 130 21.88 -4.59 -20.79
N ARG A 131 22.04 -5.92 -20.76
CA ARG A 131 21.78 -6.80 -21.90
C ARG A 131 20.32 -6.74 -22.36
N ASN A 132 19.36 -6.80 -21.44
CA ASN A 132 17.93 -6.71 -21.77
C ASN A 132 17.57 -5.37 -22.40
N LEU A 133 18.24 -4.28 -22.01
CA LEU A 133 18.07 -2.97 -22.63
C LEU A 133 18.69 -2.94 -24.04
N ASP A 134 19.88 -3.49 -24.21
CA ASP A 134 20.55 -3.61 -25.51
C ASP A 134 19.70 -4.42 -26.50
N ASP A 135 19.14 -5.55 -26.07
CA ASP A 135 18.22 -6.37 -26.85
C ASP A 135 16.95 -5.61 -27.25
N LEU A 136 16.39 -4.81 -26.33
CA LEU A 136 15.25 -3.94 -26.64
C LEU A 136 15.62 -2.91 -27.72
N THR A 137 16.76 -2.23 -27.58
CA THR A 137 17.19 -1.23 -28.57
C THR A 137 17.41 -1.87 -29.94
N THR A 138 17.98 -3.06 -29.99
CA THR A 138 18.16 -3.84 -31.22
C THR A 138 16.83 -4.20 -31.85
N ARG A 139 15.84 -4.66 -31.05
CA ARG A 139 14.49 -4.98 -31.53
C ARG A 139 13.74 -3.76 -32.06
N ILE A 140 13.88 -2.61 -31.41
CA ILE A 140 13.29 -1.35 -31.87
C ILE A 140 13.94 -0.91 -33.19
N LYS A 141 15.28 -0.89 -33.25
CA LYS A 141 16.02 -0.50 -34.46
C LYS A 141 15.66 -1.41 -35.64
N ALA A 142 15.59 -2.72 -35.41
CA ALA A 142 15.13 -3.70 -36.41
C ALA A 142 13.67 -3.45 -36.81
N GLY A 143 12.78 -3.22 -35.85
CA GLY A 143 11.36 -2.93 -36.08
C GLY A 143 11.16 -1.71 -36.98
N ILE A 144 11.87 -0.61 -36.71
CA ILE A 144 11.88 0.61 -37.54
C ILE A 144 12.33 0.28 -38.97
N HIS A 145 13.41 -0.48 -39.12
CA HIS A 145 13.92 -0.85 -40.45
C HIS A 145 12.95 -1.74 -41.23
N THR A 146 12.20 -2.61 -40.54
CA THR A 146 11.18 -3.47 -41.14
C THR A 146 9.82 -2.78 -41.35
N GLY A 147 9.68 -1.51 -40.95
CA GLY A 147 8.45 -0.74 -41.12
C GLY A 147 7.31 -1.14 -40.19
N ARG A 148 7.60 -1.61 -38.96
CA ARG A 148 6.58 -1.80 -37.93
C ARG A 148 5.91 -0.47 -37.58
N ASP A 149 4.64 -0.52 -37.20
CA ASP A 149 3.92 0.67 -36.78
C ASP A 149 4.42 1.21 -35.42
N LEU A 150 4.09 2.48 -35.15
CA LEU A 150 4.54 3.17 -33.95
C LEU A 150 3.97 2.55 -32.66
N GLU A 151 2.72 2.09 -32.70
CA GLU A 151 2.02 1.57 -31.53
C GLU A 151 2.64 0.23 -31.06
N GLU A 152 3.00 -0.65 -31.99
CA GLU A 152 3.75 -1.87 -31.73
C GLU A 152 5.13 -1.59 -31.12
N LEU A 153 5.83 -0.56 -31.62
CA LEU A 153 7.15 -0.18 -31.12
C LEU A 153 7.07 0.43 -29.71
N GLU A 154 6.09 1.30 -29.46
CA GLU A 154 5.82 1.84 -28.13
C GLU A 154 5.42 0.73 -27.15
N ALA A 155 4.64 -0.26 -27.57
CA ALA A 155 4.29 -1.42 -26.75
C ALA A 155 5.50 -2.24 -26.30
N LEU A 156 6.57 -2.32 -27.10
CA LEU A 156 7.83 -2.98 -26.70
C LEU A 156 8.53 -2.24 -25.57
N ILE A 157 8.54 -0.90 -25.61
CA ILE A 157 9.13 -0.04 -24.57
C ILE A 157 8.30 -0.17 -23.29
N THR A 158 6.99 -0.01 -23.41
CA THR A 158 6.05 -0.12 -22.29
C THR A 158 6.16 -1.47 -21.62
N ARG A 159 6.16 -2.59 -22.38
CA ARG A 159 6.35 -3.92 -21.83
C ARG A 159 7.68 -4.08 -21.08
N HIS A 160 8.79 -3.58 -21.63
CA HIS A 160 10.07 -3.65 -20.93
C HIS A 160 10.08 -2.83 -19.62
N VAL A 161 9.41 -1.68 -19.59
CA VAL A 161 9.24 -0.85 -18.38
C VAL A 161 8.30 -1.53 -17.37
N ASP A 162 7.23 -2.16 -17.84
CA ASP A 162 6.25 -2.86 -17.01
C ASP A 162 6.83 -4.15 -16.43
N ASP A 163 7.56 -4.93 -17.22
CA ASP A 163 8.30 -6.10 -16.76
C ASP A 163 9.32 -5.69 -15.67
N ARG A 164 9.93 -4.51 -15.76
CA ARG A 164 10.76 -3.95 -14.67
C ARG A 164 9.97 -3.51 -13.43
N ALA A 165 8.72 -3.09 -13.60
CA ALA A 165 7.84 -2.70 -12.49
C ALA A 165 7.19 -3.90 -11.81
N THR A 166 7.04 -5.02 -12.53
CA THR A 166 6.46 -6.29 -12.04
C THR A 166 7.52 -7.30 -11.60
N THR A 167 8.76 -7.21 -12.10
CA THR A 167 9.88 -7.99 -11.59
C THR A 167 10.24 -7.47 -10.19
N PRO A 168 10.20 -8.30 -9.14
CA PRO A 168 10.49 -7.87 -7.78
C PRO A 168 11.86 -7.21 -7.73
N ALA A 169 11.90 -5.93 -7.37
CA ALA A 169 13.13 -5.30 -6.92
C ALA A 169 13.44 -5.90 -5.54
N ALA A 170 14.26 -6.96 -5.48
CA ALA A 170 14.86 -7.49 -4.24
C ALA A 170 13.86 -7.56 -3.05
N GLY A 171 12.67 -8.11 -3.30
CA GLY A 171 11.73 -8.44 -2.25
C GLY A 171 11.81 -9.95 -2.07
N GLY A 172 12.29 -10.41 -0.91
CA GLY A 172 12.29 -11.83 -0.58
C GLY A 172 10.90 -12.47 -0.75
N SER A 173 10.86 -13.80 -0.69
CA SER A 173 9.61 -14.56 -0.62
C SER A 173 8.62 -13.89 0.35
N ARG A 174 7.42 -13.53 -0.14
CA ARG A 174 6.34 -12.96 0.69
C ARG A 174 5.55 -14.03 1.46
N PHE A 175 5.95 -15.29 1.34
CA PHE A 175 5.35 -16.38 2.10
C PHE A 175 5.80 -16.26 3.57
N VAL A 176 4.84 -15.99 4.45
CA VAL A 176 5.00 -16.09 5.90
C VAL A 176 4.32 -17.38 6.35
N ASP A 177 4.92 -18.11 7.29
CA ASP A 177 4.26 -19.29 7.85
C ASP A 177 3.02 -18.88 8.66
N GLY A 178 2.05 -19.79 8.75
CA GLY A 178 0.77 -19.49 9.38
C GLY A 178 0.86 -19.18 10.89
N ALA A 179 1.87 -19.69 11.61
CA ALA A 179 2.01 -19.42 13.03
C ALA A 179 2.48 -17.97 13.23
N SER A 180 3.53 -17.56 12.53
CA SER A 180 4.02 -16.17 12.56
C SER A 180 2.95 -15.17 12.10
N PHE A 181 2.12 -15.54 11.10
CA PHE A 181 1.06 -14.64 10.60
C PHE A 181 -0.13 -14.47 11.56
N ILE A 182 -0.47 -15.50 12.36
CA ILE A 182 -1.69 -15.51 13.18
C ILE A 182 -1.40 -15.28 14.67
N LEU A 183 -0.32 -15.85 15.19
CA LEU A 183 -0.04 -15.92 16.63
C LEU A 183 0.93 -14.86 17.12
N ASP A 184 1.77 -14.31 16.23
CA ASP A 184 2.75 -13.28 16.57
C ASP A 184 2.23 -11.86 16.29
N LEU A 185 0.90 -11.72 16.18
CA LEU A 185 0.25 -10.41 16.02
C LEU A 185 0.27 -9.64 17.35
N PRO A 186 0.44 -8.31 17.31
CA PRO A 186 0.31 -7.47 18.50
C PRO A 186 -1.13 -7.50 19.03
N ASP A 187 -1.28 -7.30 20.35
CA ASP A 187 -2.59 -7.32 21.04
C ASP A 187 -3.52 -6.21 20.52
N ASP A 188 -2.96 -5.06 20.15
CA ASP A 188 -3.68 -3.92 19.56
C ASP A 188 -3.41 -3.82 18.05
N VAL A 189 -4.39 -3.30 17.31
CA VAL A 189 -4.23 -3.02 15.86
C VAL A 189 -3.17 -1.93 15.66
N PRO A 190 -2.06 -2.21 14.96
CA PRO A 190 -1.03 -1.19 14.69
C PRO A 190 -1.61 -0.03 13.90
N ALA A 191 -1.41 1.20 14.39
CA ALA A 191 -2.04 2.39 13.84
C ALA A 191 -1.03 3.39 13.28
N ASN A 192 -1.30 3.89 12.08
CA ASN A 192 -0.74 5.13 11.56
C ASN A 192 -1.40 6.37 12.18
N TRP A 193 -2.69 6.29 12.51
CA TRP A 193 -3.45 7.36 13.17
C TRP A 193 -4.53 6.76 14.07
N GLY A 194 -4.46 7.04 15.37
CA GLY A 194 -5.33 6.44 16.39
C GLY A 194 -4.56 5.63 17.43
N GLU A 195 -5.28 5.10 18.42
CA GLU A 195 -4.73 4.29 19.51
C GLU A 195 -5.78 3.34 20.11
N GLY A 196 -5.33 2.18 20.62
CA GLY A 196 -6.20 1.15 21.18
C GLY A 196 -7.32 0.75 20.20
N ASP A 197 -8.57 0.79 20.67
CA ASP A 197 -9.75 0.52 19.82
C ASP A 197 -10.09 1.65 18.85
N ASN A 198 -9.56 2.87 19.05
CA ASN A 198 -9.90 4.06 18.27
C ASN A 198 -8.89 4.28 17.13
N VAL A 199 -8.88 3.36 16.16
CA VAL A 199 -7.97 3.43 15.00
C VAL A 199 -8.67 4.05 13.80
N LEU A 200 -8.17 5.21 13.35
CA LEU A 200 -8.64 5.88 12.13
C LEU A 200 -7.89 5.41 10.89
N TRP A 201 -6.60 5.09 11.04
CA TRP A 201 -5.75 4.59 9.95
C TRP A 201 -4.85 3.48 10.50
N ALA A 202 -5.11 2.24 10.11
CA ALA A 202 -4.27 1.09 10.45
C ALA A 202 -3.02 1.02 9.54
N GLU A 203 -1.96 0.42 10.06
CA GLU A 203 -0.73 0.12 9.30
C GLU A 203 -1.00 -0.88 8.18
N GLY A 204 -0.44 -0.64 6.99
CA GLY A 204 -0.60 -1.53 5.84
C GLY A 204 -2.00 -1.48 5.19
N GLU A 205 -2.88 -0.59 5.66
CA GLU A 205 -4.23 -0.41 5.15
C GLU A 205 -4.46 1.02 4.66
N ALA A 206 -5.21 1.20 3.57
CA ALA A 206 -5.54 2.54 3.09
C ALA A 206 -6.65 3.20 3.93
N LEU A 207 -6.49 4.49 4.22
CA LEU A 207 -7.54 5.36 4.75
C LEU A 207 -8.12 6.24 3.64
N LEU A 208 -9.45 6.25 3.51
CA LEU A 208 -10.18 7.18 2.65
C LEU A 208 -10.98 8.20 3.48
N ILE A 209 -10.77 9.50 3.20
CA ILE A 209 -11.57 10.60 3.73
C ILE A 209 -12.52 11.09 2.64
N ALA A 210 -13.81 10.78 2.79
CA ALA A 210 -14.86 11.15 1.85
C ALA A 210 -15.71 12.33 2.37
N GLY A 211 -16.37 13.04 1.46
CA GLY A 211 -17.15 14.23 1.80
C GLY A 211 -17.50 15.10 0.59
N PRO A 212 -18.53 15.95 0.67
CA PRO A 212 -18.80 16.95 -0.36
C PRO A 212 -17.70 18.01 -0.42
N ALA A 213 -17.76 18.92 -1.39
CA ALA A 213 -16.78 20.01 -1.48
C ALA A 213 -16.93 20.97 -0.28
N GLY A 214 -15.80 21.44 0.27
CA GLY A 214 -15.79 22.49 1.28
C GLY A 214 -16.01 22.06 2.74
N VAL A 215 -16.11 20.76 3.04
CA VAL A 215 -16.29 20.23 4.41
C VAL A 215 -14.98 19.92 5.16
N GLY A 216 -13.84 20.44 4.68
CA GLY A 216 -12.57 20.29 5.42
C GLY A 216 -11.78 18.98 5.21
N LYS A 217 -12.13 18.12 4.23
CA LYS A 217 -11.35 16.90 3.88
C LYS A 217 -9.84 17.17 3.78
N THR A 218 -9.47 18.12 2.92
CA THR A 218 -8.09 18.53 2.69
C THR A 218 -7.45 19.05 3.98
N THR A 219 -8.18 19.84 4.78
CA THR A 219 -7.67 20.36 6.06
C THR A 219 -7.34 19.24 7.05
N ILE A 220 -8.19 18.20 7.15
CA ILE A 220 -7.93 17.06 8.03
C ILE A 220 -6.77 16.22 7.50
N ALA A 221 -6.75 15.87 6.22
CA ALA A 221 -5.65 15.11 5.63
C ALA A 221 -4.31 15.83 5.80
N GLN A 222 -4.27 17.15 5.60
CA GLN A 222 -3.05 17.93 5.80
C GLN A 222 -2.60 17.95 7.26
N GLN A 223 -3.51 18.00 8.23
CA GLN A 223 -3.15 17.87 9.64
C GLN A 223 -2.54 16.49 9.96
N VAL A 224 -3.08 15.41 9.40
CA VAL A 224 -2.49 14.07 9.50
C VAL A 224 -1.11 14.03 8.87
N VAL A 225 -0.94 14.58 7.66
CA VAL A 225 0.37 14.65 6.98
C VAL A 225 1.39 15.44 7.81
N LEU A 226 1.02 16.60 8.34
CA LEU A 226 1.91 17.42 9.16
C LEU A 226 2.28 16.73 10.47
N ALA A 227 1.35 16.00 11.07
CA ALA A 227 1.64 15.19 12.25
C ALA A 227 2.58 14.01 11.90
N ALA A 228 2.32 13.31 10.79
CA ALA A 228 3.15 12.20 10.32
C ALA A 228 4.59 12.61 9.98
N ILE A 229 4.84 13.83 9.48
CA ILE A 229 6.22 14.30 9.27
C ILE A 229 6.90 14.77 10.58
N GLY A 230 6.17 14.81 11.69
CA GLY A 230 6.68 15.11 13.03
C GLY A 230 6.59 16.58 13.44
N LEU A 231 5.80 17.41 12.76
CA LEU A 231 5.56 18.79 13.20
C LEU A 231 4.62 18.86 14.40
N ARG A 232 3.80 17.83 14.59
CA ARG A 232 2.86 17.71 15.70
C ARG A 232 2.69 16.23 16.03
N PRO A 233 2.39 15.88 17.28
CA PRO A 233 2.19 14.48 17.66
C PRO A 233 0.80 13.94 17.32
N HIS A 234 -0.19 14.81 17.09
CA HIS A 234 -1.60 14.42 16.99
C HIS A 234 -2.36 15.10 15.84
N ALA A 235 -3.44 14.45 15.41
CA ALA A 235 -4.50 15.02 14.59
C ALA A 235 -5.87 14.59 15.15
N LEU A 236 -6.81 15.53 15.29
CA LEU A 236 -8.09 15.32 15.99
C LEU A 236 -7.92 14.75 17.41
N GLY A 237 -6.85 15.11 18.11
CA GLY A 237 -6.53 14.59 19.45
C GLY A 237 -5.90 13.19 19.47
N TYR A 238 -5.89 12.47 18.35
CA TYR A 238 -5.32 11.12 18.26
C TYR A 238 -3.86 11.15 17.78
N PRO A 239 -2.99 10.28 18.31
CA PRO A 239 -1.59 10.20 17.88
C PRO A 239 -1.47 9.78 16.41
N VAL A 240 -0.47 10.35 15.73
CA VAL A 240 -0.11 9.98 14.36
C VAL A 240 1.32 9.46 14.35
N ARG A 241 1.51 8.26 13.79
CA ARG A 241 2.81 7.61 13.68
C ARG A 241 3.73 8.42 12.76
N PRO A 242 4.94 8.79 13.20
CA PRO A 242 5.89 9.48 12.35
C PRO A 242 6.34 8.63 11.17
N VAL A 243 6.53 9.26 10.01
CA VAL A 243 7.07 8.64 8.80
C VAL A 243 8.38 9.31 8.39
N LYS A 244 9.21 8.60 7.63
CA LYS A 244 10.49 9.13 7.14
C LYS A 244 10.25 10.24 6.13
N ARG A 245 9.36 10.02 5.17
CA ARG A 245 9.03 10.99 4.13
C ARG A 245 7.65 10.75 3.54
N PHE A 246 6.88 11.82 3.42
CA PHE A 246 5.50 11.81 2.96
C PHE A 246 5.41 12.45 1.57
N LEU A 247 4.79 11.76 0.61
CA LEU A 247 4.45 12.28 -0.71
C LEU A 247 3.02 12.82 -0.73
N TYR A 248 2.81 14.02 -1.24
CA TYR A 248 1.49 14.62 -1.42
C TYR A 248 1.22 14.85 -2.90
N LEU A 249 0.25 14.13 -3.48
CA LEU A 249 -0.20 14.32 -4.85
C LEU A 249 -1.28 15.41 -4.87
N ALA A 250 -0.89 16.64 -5.21
CA ALA A 250 -1.79 17.78 -5.32
C ALA A 250 -2.31 17.91 -6.76
N SER A 251 -3.28 17.08 -7.13
CA SER A 251 -3.62 16.83 -8.54
C SER A 251 -4.71 17.72 -9.13
N ASP A 252 -5.76 18.08 -8.37
CA ASP A 252 -6.81 18.99 -8.86
C ASP A 252 -6.35 20.46 -8.76
N ARG A 253 -5.98 20.90 -7.55
CA ARG A 253 -5.77 22.34 -7.24
C ARG A 253 -4.53 22.59 -6.39
N PRO A 254 -3.31 22.44 -6.95
CA PRO A 254 -2.07 22.53 -6.18
C PRO A 254 -1.88 23.88 -5.48
N ALA A 255 -2.32 24.99 -6.10
CA ALA A 255 -2.23 26.31 -5.46
C ALA A 255 -3.17 26.46 -4.25
N GLN A 256 -4.33 25.79 -4.25
CA GLN A 256 -5.25 25.80 -3.10
C GLN A 256 -4.69 24.94 -1.96
N ALA A 257 -4.17 23.75 -2.28
CA ALA A 257 -3.50 22.88 -1.31
C ALA A 257 -2.30 23.58 -0.65
N ALA A 258 -1.45 24.26 -1.44
CA ALA A 258 -0.31 25.02 -0.94
C ALA A 258 -0.72 26.16 -0.01
N ARG A 259 -1.75 26.94 -0.36
CA ARG A 259 -2.29 27.99 0.54
C ARG A 259 -2.87 27.40 1.83
N SER A 260 -3.36 26.17 1.80
CA SER A 260 -3.86 25.50 2.99
C SER A 260 -2.74 25.10 3.93
N PHE A 261 -1.70 24.43 3.41
CA PHE A 261 -0.48 24.13 4.17
C PHE A 261 0.18 25.38 4.73
N ALA A 262 0.27 26.46 3.96
CA ALA A 262 0.91 27.71 4.38
C ALA A 262 0.28 28.38 5.61
N ARG A 263 -0.98 28.05 5.95
CA ARG A 263 -1.64 28.54 7.19
C ARG A 263 -1.27 27.71 8.42
N MET A 264 -0.70 26.53 8.22
CA MET A 264 -0.47 25.48 9.21
C MET A 264 1.01 25.23 9.51
N VAL A 265 1.90 25.91 8.79
CA VAL A 265 3.36 25.82 8.94
C VAL A 265 3.95 27.20 9.07
N THR A 266 5.08 27.30 9.74
CA THR A 266 5.86 28.51 9.93
C THR A 266 7.23 28.37 9.29
N GLU A 267 8.02 29.43 9.32
CA GLU A 267 9.40 29.41 8.81
C GLU A 267 10.31 28.49 9.64
N GLU A 268 10.01 28.29 10.92
CA GLU A 268 10.76 27.40 11.82
C GLU A 268 10.67 25.93 11.37
N ASP A 269 9.60 25.59 10.64
CA ASP A 269 9.32 24.22 10.17
C ASP A 269 10.07 23.88 8.86
N ARG A 270 10.80 24.83 8.27
CA ARG A 270 11.36 24.74 6.91
C ARG A 270 12.17 23.47 6.68
N ASP A 271 13.06 23.13 7.61
CA ASP A 271 13.96 21.98 7.44
C ASP A 271 13.18 20.66 7.49
N ILE A 272 12.25 20.52 8.44
CA ILE A 272 11.38 19.33 8.55
C ILE A 272 10.53 19.18 7.29
N VAL A 273 9.90 20.27 6.83
CA VAL A 273 9.06 20.26 5.63
C VAL A 273 9.90 19.93 4.39
N ARG A 274 11.08 20.53 4.22
CA ARG A 274 11.99 20.25 3.09
C ARG A 274 12.40 18.77 3.04
N ASP A 275 12.76 18.21 4.18
CA ASP A 275 13.40 16.90 4.26
C ASP A 275 12.36 15.77 4.25
N ARG A 276 11.16 16.01 4.82
CA ARG A 276 10.15 14.96 5.05
C ARG A 276 8.87 15.11 4.27
N LEU A 277 8.60 16.24 3.58
CA LEU A 277 7.39 16.41 2.78
C LEU A 277 7.74 16.77 1.33
N VAL A 278 7.22 16.01 0.40
CA VAL A 278 7.44 16.21 -1.04
C VAL A 278 6.11 16.27 -1.77
N PHE A 279 6.02 17.16 -2.75
CA PHE A 279 4.80 17.42 -3.49
C PHE A 279 4.95 17.00 -4.95
N TRP A 280 3.95 16.27 -5.46
CA TRP A 280 3.68 16.21 -6.90
C TRP A 280 2.59 17.22 -7.23
N LYS A 281 2.84 18.08 -8.22
CA LYS A 281 1.89 19.14 -8.59
C LYS A 281 1.22 18.76 -9.91
N GLY A 282 -0.12 18.75 -9.91
CA GLY A 282 -0.91 18.38 -11.08
C GLY A 282 -1.19 16.87 -11.17
N PRO A 283 -1.80 16.42 -12.28
CA PRO A 283 -2.19 15.03 -12.44
C PRO A 283 -0.97 14.09 -12.46
N PRO A 284 -1.14 12.81 -12.11
CA PRO A 284 -0.09 11.81 -12.29
C PRO A 284 0.40 11.77 -13.75
N PRO A 285 1.65 11.31 -14.00
CA PRO A 285 2.23 11.26 -15.34
C PRO A 285 1.52 10.25 -16.25
N THR A 286 0.82 9.28 -15.67
CA THR A 286 0.02 8.29 -16.41
C THR A 286 -1.25 8.00 -15.61
N ASP A 287 -2.37 7.88 -16.31
CA ASP A 287 -3.65 7.48 -15.74
C ASP A 287 -3.54 6.08 -15.11
N PHE A 288 -4.03 5.90 -13.89
CA PHE A 288 -3.90 4.63 -13.19
C PHE A 288 -4.67 3.49 -13.86
N ILE A 289 -5.69 3.77 -14.68
CA ILE A 289 -6.34 2.75 -15.52
C ILE A 289 -5.34 2.14 -16.50
N LYS A 290 -4.51 2.98 -17.12
CA LYS A 290 -3.50 2.54 -18.10
C LYS A 290 -2.32 1.87 -17.41
N ASP A 291 -1.90 2.40 -16.27
CA ASP A 291 -0.77 1.86 -15.52
C ASP A 291 -0.93 2.10 -14.00
N PRO A 292 -1.51 1.12 -13.29
CA PRO A 292 -1.62 1.15 -11.83
C PRO A 292 -0.27 1.23 -11.10
N GLY A 293 0.83 0.81 -11.73
CA GLY A 293 2.18 0.86 -11.16
C GLY A 293 2.74 2.28 -11.00
N THR A 294 2.11 3.27 -11.63
CA THR A 294 2.50 4.69 -11.56
C THR A 294 2.61 5.21 -10.14
N LEU A 295 1.66 4.86 -9.26
CA LEU A 295 1.66 5.33 -7.87
C LEU A 295 2.91 4.88 -7.11
N LEU A 296 3.24 3.58 -7.19
CA LEU A 296 4.42 3.01 -6.54
C LEU A 296 5.70 3.66 -7.06
N ARG A 297 5.82 3.87 -8.38
CA ARG A 297 7.01 4.51 -8.97
C ARG A 297 7.17 5.95 -8.51
N LEU A 298 6.09 6.72 -8.41
CA LEU A 298 6.13 8.07 -7.85
C LEU A 298 6.59 8.06 -6.39
N CYS A 299 6.09 7.14 -5.57
CA CYS A 299 6.50 7.02 -4.17
C CYS A 299 7.98 6.65 -4.04
N ARG A 300 8.46 5.69 -4.84
CA ARG A 300 9.88 5.30 -4.89
C ARG A 300 10.77 6.43 -5.36
N GLN A 301 10.39 7.15 -6.41
CA GLN A 301 11.12 8.32 -6.90
C GLN A 301 11.21 9.43 -5.84
N ALA A 302 10.13 9.61 -5.07
CA ALA A 302 10.07 10.57 -3.98
C ALA A 302 10.85 10.11 -2.72
N GLY A 303 11.22 8.83 -2.64
CA GLY A 303 11.78 8.22 -1.43
C GLY A 303 10.81 8.24 -0.25
N ALA A 304 9.50 8.17 -0.53
CA ALA A 304 8.43 8.30 0.44
C ALA A 304 7.97 6.93 0.96
N ASN A 305 7.61 6.88 2.24
CA ASN A 305 7.00 5.72 2.90
C ASN A 305 5.54 5.98 3.33
N ALA A 306 4.97 7.12 2.91
CA ALA A 306 3.53 7.39 2.95
C ALA A 306 3.14 8.33 1.80
N VAL A 307 1.92 8.22 1.31
CA VAL A 307 1.38 9.04 0.21
C VAL A 307 -0.05 9.51 0.46
N CYS A 308 -0.35 10.75 0.08
CA CYS A 308 -1.69 11.33 0.10
C CYS A 308 -2.16 11.60 -1.33
N LEU A 309 -3.33 11.07 -1.71
CA LEU A 309 -3.98 11.25 -3.00
C LEU A 309 -5.05 12.36 -2.88
N ASP A 310 -4.75 13.59 -3.33
CA ASP A 310 -5.67 14.75 -3.32
C ASP A 310 -6.04 15.18 -4.76
N SER A 311 -7.08 14.59 -5.36
CA SER A 311 -7.99 13.56 -4.83
C SER A 311 -8.12 12.36 -5.77
N LEU A 312 -8.75 11.27 -5.33
CA LEU A 312 -8.83 10.03 -6.13
C LEU A 312 -9.42 10.23 -7.54
N LYS A 313 -10.36 11.16 -7.73
CA LYS A 313 -10.99 11.43 -9.05
C LYS A 313 -9.98 11.91 -10.09
N ASP A 314 -8.83 12.43 -9.64
CA ASP A 314 -7.80 13.01 -10.49
C ASP A 314 -6.68 12.00 -10.79
N MET A 315 -6.82 10.76 -10.29
CA MET A 315 -5.87 9.65 -10.48
C MET A 315 -6.24 8.75 -11.68
N ALA A 316 -7.54 8.67 -11.98
CA ALA A 316 -8.08 7.83 -13.04
C ALA A 316 -9.27 8.51 -13.75
N GLY A 317 -9.34 8.37 -15.07
CA GLY A 317 -10.29 9.09 -15.93
C GLY A 317 -11.77 8.81 -15.65
N GLU A 318 -12.14 7.61 -15.19
CA GLU A 318 -13.52 7.28 -14.81
C GLU A 318 -13.57 6.34 -13.60
N LEU A 319 -13.66 6.90 -12.38
CA LEU A 319 -13.76 6.12 -11.15
C LEU A 319 -15.03 5.28 -11.02
N ALA A 320 -16.08 5.61 -11.77
CA ALA A 320 -17.37 4.94 -11.71
C ALA A 320 -17.38 3.59 -12.46
N SER A 321 -16.43 3.38 -13.37
CA SER A 321 -16.31 2.11 -14.09
C SER A 321 -15.68 1.04 -13.19
N GLU A 322 -15.98 -0.23 -13.45
CA GLU A 322 -15.33 -1.34 -12.75
C GLU A 322 -13.82 -1.33 -12.97
N GLU A 323 -13.39 -1.07 -14.21
CA GLU A 323 -11.98 -0.95 -14.59
C GLU A 323 -11.27 0.18 -13.81
N GLY A 324 -11.89 1.36 -13.70
CA GLY A 324 -11.36 2.47 -12.92
C GLY A 324 -11.25 2.15 -11.43
N GLY A 325 -12.27 1.49 -10.88
CA GLY A 325 -12.24 1.02 -9.48
C GLY A 325 -11.13 0.02 -9.20
N GLN A 326 -11.00 -1.00 -10.06
CA GLN A 326 -9.98 -2.03 -9.95
C GLN A 326 -8.58 -1.46 -10.13
N ALA A 327 -8.39 -0.52 -11.05
CA ALA A 327 -7.12 0.14 -11.29
C ALA A 327 -6.65 0.94 -10.07
N ILE A 328 -7.54 1.73 -9.45
CA ILE A 328 -7.24 2.46 -8.22
C ILE A 328 -6.92 1.51 -7.09
N ASN A 329 -7.73 0.48 -6.89
CA ASN A 329 -7.46 -0.53 -5.86
C ASN A 329 -6.09 -1.19 -6.10
N SER A 330 -5.81 -1.63 -7.33
CA SER A 330 -4.52 -2.22 -7.72
C SER A 330 -3.34 -1.29 -7.44
N ALA A 331 -3.45 0.00 -7.77
CA ALA A 331 -2.41 1.00 -7.49
C ALA A 331 -2.15 1.13 -5.98
N ILE A 332 -3.22 1.19 -5.18
CA ILE A 332 -3.15 1.26 -3.71
C ILE A 332 -2.50 -0.02 -3.14
N GLN A 333 -3.01 -1.20 -3.49
CA GLN A 333 -2.49 -2.48 -2.95
C GLN A 333 -1.02 -2.70 -3.30
N ARG A 334 -0.61 -2.41 -4.55
CA ARG A 334 0.80 -2.48 -4.97
C ARG A 334 1.71 -1.57 -4.15
N THR A 335 1.18 -0.45 -3.67
CA THR A 335 1.92 0.52 -2.87
C THR A 335 2.00 0.09 -1.40
N LEU A 336 0.87 -0.36 -0.82
CA LEU A 336 0.80 -0.86 0.56
C LEU A 336 1.71 -2.07 0.78
N VAL A 337 1.74 -3.01 -0.17
CA VAL A 337 2.57 -4.23 -0.08
C VAL A 337 4.08 -3.91 -0.06
N GLU A 338 4.48 -2.73 -0.51
CA GLU A 338 5.87 -2.26 -0.45
C GLU A 338 6.16 -1.44 0.82
N GLY A 339 5.26 -1.48 1.81
CA GLY A 339 5.39 -0.77 3.08
C GLY A 339 5.19 0.75 2.97
N ILE A 340 4.46 1.20 1.94
CA ILE A 340 4.17 2.62 1.73
C ILE A 340 2.70 2.87 2.07
N GLU A 341 2.47 3.64 3.13
CA GLU A 341 1.13 3.91 3.65
C GLU A 341 0.32 4.82 2.70
N VAL A 342 -0.99 4.56 2.55
CA VAL A 342 -1.83 5.32 1.60
C VAL A 342 -3.01 6.03 2.29
N LEU A 343 -3.07 7.34 2.13
CA LEU A 343 -4.20 8.21 2.48
C LEU A 343 -4.85 8.74 1.20
N GLY A 344 -6.18 8.64 1.06
CA GLY A 344 -6.91 9.10 -0.12
C GLY A 344 -8.03 10.07 0.22
N LEU A 345 -8.17 11.14 -0.56
CA LEU A 345 -9.35 12.00 -0.51
C LEU A 345 -10.37 11.57 -1.56
N HIS A 346 -11.63 11.52 -1.14
CA HIS A 346 -12.71 11.01 -1.96
C HIS A 346 -13.99 11.86 -1.87
N HIS A 347 -14.96 11.56 -2.73
CA HIS A 347 -16.20 12.32 -2.85
C HIS A 347 -17.41 11.44 -2.59
N HIS A 348 -18.49 12.07 -2.13
CA HIS A 348 -19.81 11.43 -2.11
C HIS A 348 -20.35 11.34 -3.53
N ARG A 349 -21.17 10.32 -3.79
CA ARG A 349 -21.96 10.25 -5.02
C ARG A 349 -22.92 11.44 -5.06
N LYS A 350 -23.09 12.03 -6.24
CA LYS A 350 -24.08 13.09 -6.44
C LYS A 350 -25.48 12.48 -6.26
N GLN A 351 -26.12 12.74 -5.11
CA GLN A 351 -27.50 12.34 -4.87
C GLN A 351 -28.41 13.08 -5.86
N GLY A 352 -29.23 12.33 -6.61
CA GLY A 352 -30.25 12.91 -7.49
C GLY A 352 -31.31 13.64 -6.67
N GLY A 353 -31.89 14.72 -7.21
CA GLY A 353 -32.97 15.45 -6.54
C GLY A 353 -34.14 14.52 -6.21
N GLY A 354 -34.40 14.33 -4.92
CA GLY A 354 -35.35 13.34 -4.39
C GLY A 354 -35.44 13.42 -2.86
N LYS A 355 -36.21 12.53 -2.23
CA LYS A 355 -36.40 12.51 -0.75
C LYS A 355 -35.11 12.35 0.05
N ASP A 356 -34.09 11.73 -0.56
CA ASP A 356 -32.79 11.50 0.07
C ASP A 356 -31.78 12.63 -0.20
N SER A 357 -32.17 13.68 -0.93
CA SER A 357 -31.30 14.81 -1.22
C SER A 357 -30.97 15.59 0.06
N GLY A 358 -29.68 15.70 0.38
CA GLY A 358 -29.23 16.40 1.58
C GLY A 358 -29.33 15.55 2.85
N ARG A 359 -29.27 14.23 2.72
CA ARG A 359 -29.04 13.32 3.86
C ARG A 359 -27.55 13.00 4.00
N GLU A 360 -27.09 12.92 5.25
CA GLU A 360 -25.75 12.42 5.59
C GLU A 360 -25.57 10.96 5.17
N PRO A 361 -24.48 10.62 4.45
CA PRO A 361 -24.23 9.24 4.08
C PRO A 361 -24.07 8.31 5.28
N THR A 362 -24.68 7.14 5.17
CA THR A 362 -24.71 6.07 6.18
C THR A 362 -24.07 4.77 5.71
N SER A 363 -23.80 4.63 4.41
CA SER A 363 -23.16 3.44 3.83
C SER A 363 -22.09 3.77 2.80
N LEU A 364 -21.27 2.77 2.46
CA LEU A 364 -20.20 2.91 1.47
C LEU A 364 -20.72 3.10 0.03
N ASP A 365 -21.92 2.59 -0.28
CA ASP A 365 -22.53 2.69 -1.62
C ASP A 365 -22.93 4.12 -2.01
N GLU A 366 -22.93 5.03 -1.04
CA GLU A 366 -23.21 6.45 -1.23
C GLU A 366 -21.94 7.26 -1.57
N LEU A 367 -20.78 6.61 -1.66
CA LEU A 367 -19.53 7.21 -2.13
C LEU A 367 -19.43 7.14 -3.67
N TYR A 368 -18.71 8.11 -4.27
CA TYR A 368 -18.64 8.23 -5.72
C TYR A 368 -17.61 7.27 -6.32
N GLY A 369 -18.06 6.28 -7.09
CA GLY A 369 -17.16 5.44 -7.86
C GLY A 369 -17.57 3.97 -7.76
N SER A 370 -16.71 3.11 -8.24
CA SER A 370 -16.85 1.66 -8.10
C SER A 370 -16.65 1.21 -6.66
N THR A 371 -17.38 0.17 -6.25
CA THR A 371 -17.27 -0.48 -4.94
C THR A 371 -15.87 -1.02 -4.65
N TRP A 372 -15.08 -1.33 -5.69
CA TRP A 372 -13.68 -1.78 -5.53
C TRP A 372 -12.80 -0.78 -4.78
N ILE A 373 -13.11 0.52 -4.87
CA ILE A 373 -12.33 1.58 -4.20
C ILE A 373 -12.48 1.47 -2.67
N THR A 374 -13.72 1.33 -2.18
CA THR A 374 -14.00 1.25 -0.73
C THR A 374 -13.82 -0.17 -0.19
N ALA A 375 -13.98 -1.19 -1.04
CA ALA A 375 -13.70 -2.58 -0.68
C ALA A 375 -12.20 -2.78 -0.33
N GLY A 376 -11.31 -2.16 -1.10
CA GLY A 376 -9.85 -2.25 -0.90
C GLY A 376 -9.27 -1.35 0.20
N ALA A 377 -10.02 -0.37 0.70
CA ALA A 377 -9.59 0.46 1.81
C ALA A 377 -9.85 -0.23 3.15
N GLY A 378 -8.94 -0.17 4.11
CA GLY A 378 -9.19 -0.70 5.46
C GLY A 378 -10.08 0.22 6.29
N SER A 379 -9.96 1.52 6.07
CA SER A 379 -10.71 2.56 6.77
C SER A 379 -11.36 3.54 5.81
N VAL A 380 -12.62 3.91 6.08
CA VAL A 380 -13.35 4.93 5.31
C VAL A 380 -14.12 5.84 6.25
N VAL A 381 -13.76 7.11 6.26
CA VAL A 381 -14.45 8.16 7.05
C VAL A 381 -15.22 9.10 6.13
N SER A 382 -16.38 9.55 6.59
CA SER A 382 -17.30 10.42 5.86
C SER A 382 -17.48 11.73 6.62
N LEU A 383 -17.27 12.84 5.92
CA LEU A 383 -17.54 14.19 6.39
C LEU A 383 -18.81 14.72 5.75
N TYR A 384 -19.69 15.32 6.54
CA TYR A 384 -20.96 15.83 6.05
C TYR A 384 -21.32 17.20 6.63
N GLY A 385 -21.75 18.11 5.78
CA GLY A 385 -22.09 19.49 6.11
C GLY A 385 -22.23 20.32 4.84
N ALA A 386 -22.63 21.59 4.97
CA ALA A 386 -22.60 22.51 3.85
C ALA A 386 -21.16 23.04 3.61
N ALA A 387 -20.91 23.50 2.40
CA ALA A 387 -19.59 24.00 2.03
C ALA A 387 -19.24 25.25 2.85
N GLY A 388 -18.11 25.20 3.57
CA GLY A 388 -17.65 26.31 4.41
C GLY A 388 -18.29 26.36 5.80
N ASP A 389 -19.08 25.35 6.18
CA ASP A 389 -19.62 25.27 7.54
C ASP A 389 -18.47 25.15 8.55
N PRO A 390 -18.51 25.93 9.65
CA PRO A 390 -17.50 25.84 10.70
C PRO A 390 -17.62 24.55 11.52
N ILE A 391 -18.74 23.84 11.41
CA ILE A 391 -18.99 22.57 12.10
C ILE A 391 -19.53 21.56 11.08
N VAL A 392 -18.91 20.39 11.02
CA VAL A 392 -19.33 19.29 10.12
C VAL A 392 -19.47 17.99 10.91
N ASN A 393 -20.31 17.08 10.43
CA ASN A 393 -20.44 15.74 10.97
C ASN A 393 -19.30 14.85 10.46
N PHE A 394 -18.85 13.94 11.31
CA PHE A 394 -17.89 12.90 11.01
C PHE A 394 -18.51 11.54 11.35
N ARG A 395 -18.41 10.59 10.43
CA ARG A 395 -18.83 9.21 10.61
C ARG A 395 -17.80 8.26 10.05
N HIS A 396 -17.47 7.20 10.80
CA HIS A 396 -16.59 6.14 10.35
C HIS A 396 -17.44 5.06 9.66
N LEU A 397 -17.40 4.97 8.34
CA LEU A 397 -18.25 4.06 7.55
C LEU A 397 -17.68 2.65 7.47
N LYS A 398 -16.35 2.51 7.45
CA LYS A 398 -15.63 1.23 7.51
C LYS A 398 -14.50 1.38 8.51
N GLN A 399 -14.46 0.50 9.51
CA GLN A 399 -13.55 0.60 10.64
C GLN A 399 -12.52 -0.55 10.59
N PRO A 400 -11.23 -0.26 10.81
CA PRO A 400 -10.21 -1.30 10.94
C PRO A 400 -10.24 -1.97 12.33
N ALA A 401 -10.73 -1.25 13.34
CA ALA A 401 -10.89 -1.71 14.73
C ALA A 401 -12.25 -1.27 15.28
N GLY A 402 -12.27 -0.53 16.39
CA GLY A 402 -13.48 0.07 16.96
C GLY A 402 -14.03 1.25 16.14
N GLU A 403 -15.29 1.59 16.39
CA GLU A 403 -15.95 2.73 15.74
C GLU A 403 -15.54 4.05 16.38
N CYS A 404 -14.66 4.78 15.70
CA CYS A 404 -14.41 6.21 15.96
C CYS A 404 -15.65 7.07 15.62
N GLY A 405 -16.07 7.91 16.56
CA GLY A 405 -17.24 8.77 16.39
C GLY A 405 -18.59 8.06 16.57
N PRO A 406 -19.70 8.61 16.02
CA PRO A 406 -19.77 9.85 15.24
C PRO A 406 -19.34 11.08 16.05
N TRP A 407 -18.72 12.05 15.36
CA TRP A 407 -18.26 13.30 15.97
C TRP A 407 -18.86 14.50 15.23
N ARG A 408 -18.96 15.63 15.93
CA ARG A 408 -19.03 16.94 15.27
C ARG A 408 -17.66 17.57 15.30
N LEU A 409 -17.11 17.86 14.14
CA LEU A 409 -15.82 18.49 13.99
C LEU A 409 -15.99 19.98 13.79
N LYS A 410 -15.18 20.80 14.46
CA LYS A 410 -15.15 22.26 14.27
C LYS A 410 -13.88 22.67 13.54
N HIS A 411 -14.04 23.46 12.49
CA HIS A 411 -12.95 24.00 11.68
C HIS A 411 -12.62 25.43 12.08
N ASP A 412 -11.35 25.69 12.40
CA ASP A 412 -10.75 27.02 12.39
C ASP A 412 -10.11 27.24 11.01
N HIS A 413 -10.90 27.76 10.07
CA HIS A 413 -10.44 27.98 8.69
C HIS A 413 -9.23 28.93 8.59
N PRO A 414 -9.14 30.04 9.35
CA PRO A 414 -7.94 30.88 9.38
C PRO A 414 -6.67 30.14 9.78
N ARG A 415 -6.73 29.26 10.80
CA ARG A 415 -5.54 28.50 11.27
C ARG A 415 -5.34 27.16 10.57
N GLY A 416 -6.32 26.70 9.79
CA GLY A 416 -6.31 25.36 9.19
C GLY A 416 -6.39 24.24 10.24
N HIS A 417 -7.02 24.50 11.38
CA HIS A 417 -7.16 23.52 12.46
C HIS A 417 -8.55 22.88 12.46
N THR A 418 -8.62 21.61 12.86
CA THR A 418 -9.89 20.93 13.09
C THR A 418 -9.83 20.22 14.44
N ASP A 419 -10.87 20.39 15.24
CA ASP A 419 -11.03 19.73 16.54
C ASP A 419 -12.32 18.93 16.59
N ILE A 420 -12.35 17.90 17.44
CA ILE A 420 -13.60 17.28 17.88
C ILE A 420 -14.31 18.29 18.78
N TRP A 421 -15.40 18.87 18.29
CA TRP A 421 -16.20 19.86 19.03
C TRP A 421 -17.22 19.22 19.94
N HIS A 422 -17.82 18.11 19.50
CA HIS A 422 -18.77 17.37 20.29
C HIS A 422 -18.64 15.89 20.01
N GLU A 423 -18.40 15.15 21.08
CA GLU A 423 -18.53 13.70 21.17
C GLU A 423 -19.44 13.39 22.36
N VAL A 424 -20.08 12.22 22.31
CA VAL A 424 -20.87 11.75 23.45
C VAL A 424 -19.97 10.87 24.30
N ASP A 425 -19.52 11.42 25.43
CA ASP A 425 -18.84 10.64 26.47
C ASP A 425 -19.89 9.76 27.16
N VAL A 426 -19.84 8.46 26.85
CA VAL A 426 -20.79 7.47 27.37
C VAL A 426 -20.72 7.37 28.89
N LEU A 427 -19.52 7.54 29.46
CA LEU A 427 -19.31 7.44 30.88
C LEU A 427 -19.89 8.65 31.62
N ASP A 428 -19.69 9.85 31.07
CA ASP A 428 -20.31 11.08 31.59
C ASP A 428 -21.84 11.03 31.51
N VAL A 429 -22.38 10.53 30.40
CA VAL A 429 -23.82 10.31 30.23
C VAL A 429 -24.36 9.35 31.29
N LEU A 430 -23.66 8.24 31.55
CA LEU A 430 -24.05 7.28 32.59
C LEU A 430 -23.97 7.89 33.99
N ALA A 431 -22.92 8.66 34.28
CA ALA A 431 -22.71 9.26 35.59
C ALA A 431 -23.77 10.33 35.93
N HIS A 432 -24.30 11.02 34.92
CA HIS A 432 -25.34 12.04 35.07
C HIS A 432 -26.77 11.54 34.78
N ALA A 433 -26.94 10.25 34.46
CA ALA A 433 -28.26 9.68 34.21
C ALA A 433 -29.10 9.65 35.49
N ARG A 434 -30.36 10.11 35.42
CA ARG A 434 -31.31 10.11 36.57
C ARG A 434 -31.93 8.73 36.86
N GLY A 435 -31.24 7.64 36.49
CA GLY A 435 -31.70 6.25 36.60
C GLY A 435 -31.01 5.32 35.59
N PRO A 436 -31.36 4.03 35.54
CA PRO A 436 -30.73 3.07 34.65
C PRO A 436 -30.92 3.47 33.17
N LEU A 437 -29.80 3.71 32.48
CA LEU A 437 -29.78 4.06 31.07
C LEU A 437 -29.91 2.81 30.21
N THR A 438 -30.83 2.79 29.25
CA THR A 438 -30.92 1.67 28.29
C THR A 438 -30.04 1.92 27.07
N ALA A 439 -29.64 0.85 26.39
CA ALA A 439 -28.90 0.94 25.13
C ALA A 439 -29.64 1.77 24.06
N GLN A 440 -30.98 1.70 24.02
CA GLN A 440 -31.80 2.49 23.09
C GLN A 440 -31.71 3.99 23.39
N GLN A 441 -31.72 4.37 24.67
CA GLN A 441 -31.61 5.76 25.10
C GLN A 441 -30.22 6.33 24.77
N LEU A 442 -29.16 5.57 25.06
CA LEU A 442 -27.80 5.96 24.71
C LEU A 442 -27.63 6.11 23.18
N ALA A 443 -28.16 5.17 22.40
CA ALA A 443 -28.09 5.24 20.94
C ALA A 443 -28.76 6.50 20.38
N ILE A 444 -29.90 6.93 20.94
CA ILE A 444 -30.55 8.19 20.52
C ILE A 444 -29.66 9.40 20.83
N GLN A 445 -28.93 9.41 21.95
CA GLN A 445 -28.03 10.50 22.28
C GLN A 445 -26.79 10.55 21.38
N ILE A 446 -26.22 9.39 21.03
CA ILE A 446 -25.03 9.29 20.17
C ILE A 446 -25.36 9.62 18.70
N TYR A 447 -26.45 9.04 18.17
CA TYR A 447 -26.75 9.07 16.73
C TYR A 447 -27.89 10.04 16.37
N GLY A 448 -28.51 10.69 17.35
CA GLY A 448 -29.63 11.62 17.17
C GLY A 448 -30.99 10.94 16.93
N GLY A 449 -30.99 9.78 16.26
CA GLY A 449 -32.17 8.94 15.99
C GLY A 449 -33.22 9.59 15.07
N GLU A 450 -33.69 8.89 14.04
CA GLU A 450 -34.82 9.40 13.25
C GLU A 450 -36.14 9.29 14.03
N LYS A 451 -36.86 10.40 14.17
CA LYS A 451 -38.14 10.47 14.91
C LYS A 451 -38.03 9.95 16.36
N GLY A 452 -36.87 10.15 17.00
CA GLY A 452 -36.64 9.77 18.40
C GLY A 452 -36.46 8.27 18.63
N LYS A 453 -36.11 7.50 17.60
CA LYS A 453 -35.72 6.08 17.74
C LYS A 453 -34.40 5.82 17.00
N ALA A 454 -33.47 5.18 17.69
CA ALA A 454 -32.30 4.57 17.08
C ALA A 454 -32.67 3.24 16.38
N THR A 455 -31.94 2.90 15.33
CA THR A 455 -32.02 1.62 14.63
C THR A 455 -31.54 0.46 15.52
N ALA A 456 -31.90 -0.78 15.17
CA ALA A 456 -31.44 -1.95 15.91
C ALA A 456 -29.90 -2.06 15.95
N SER A 457 -29.23 -1.67 14.86
CA SER A 457 -27.76 -1.65 14.76
C SER A 457 -27.13 -0.61 15.70
N GLU A 458 -27.64 0.62 15.69
CA GLU A 458 -27.18 1.69 16.60
C GLU A 458 -27.42 1.33 18.07
N THR A 459 -28.57 0.72 18.39
CA THR A 459 -28.86 0.22 19.74
C THR A 459 -27.90 -0.88 20.17
N GLU A 460 -27.52 -1.79 19.27
CA GLU A 460 -26.54 -2.84 19.58
C GLU A 460 -25.13 -2.26 19.77
N LYS A 461 -24.73 -1.28 18.95
CA LYS A 461 -23.46 -0.55 19.11
C LYS A 461 -23.38 0.16 20.46
N ALA A 462 -24.45 0.88 20.84
CA ALA A 462 -24.55 1.53 22.14
C ALA A 462 -24.49 0.50 23.29
N ARG A 463 -25.13 -0.66 23.13
CA ARG A 463 -25.06 -1.76 24.11
C ARG A 463 -23.62 -2.25 24.30
N ARG A 464 -22.87 -2.48 23.22
CA ARG A 464 -21.48 -2.93 23.29
C ARG A 464 -20.60 -1.92 24.05
N ARG A 465 -20.76 -0.62 23.80
CA ARG A 465 -20.03 0.43 24.55
C ARG A 465 -20.35 0.38 26.05
N LEU A 466 -21.61 0.16 26.41
CA LEU A 466 -22.03 0.01 27.79
C LEU A 466 -21.47 -1.26 28.44
N ASP A 467 -21.50 -2.39 27.74
CA ASP A 467 -20.95 -3.66 28.21
C ASP A 467 -19.42 -3.57 28.40
N GLN A 468 -18.69 -2.87 27.52
CA GLN A 468 -17.25 -2.58 27.69
C GLN A 468 -16.97 -1.77 28.97
N LEU A 469 -17.81 -0.80 29.31
CA LEU A 469 -17.67 -0.06 30.58
C LEU A 469 -17.93 -0.97 31.79
N VAL A 470 -18.83 -1.95 31.67
CA VAL A 470 -19.05 -2.95 32.72
C VAL A 470 -17.83 -3.86 32.87
N GLU A 471 -17.24 -4.33 31.77
CA GLU A 471 -16.01 -5.14 31.78
C GLU A 471 -14.83 -4.38 32.40
N LYS A 472 -14.72 -3.07 32.14
CA LYS A 472 -13.72 -2.19 32.75
C LYS A 472 -14.04 -1.82 34.21
N GLY A 473 -15.16 -2.30 34.77
CA GLY A 473 -15.58 -2.00 36.14
C GLY A 473 -16.08 -0.57 36.36
N LEU A 474 -16.38 0.17 35.29
CA LEU A 474 -16.83 1.56 35.31
C LEU A 474 -18.37 1.69 35.32
N ALA A 475 -19.10 0.61 35.04
CA ALA A 475 -20.55 0.56 35.06
C ALA A 475 -21.09 -0.77 35.61
N HIS A 476 -22.35 -0.79 36.03
CA HIS A 476 -23.08 -1.99 36.42
C HIS A 476 -24.30 -2.20 35.53
N LYS A 477 -24.56 -3.46 35.18
CA LYS A 477 -25.72 -3.89 34.41
C LYS A 477 -26.84 -4.33 35.35
N ILE A 478 -28.00 -3.68 35.23
CA ILE A 478 -29.18 -3.92 36.06
C ILE A 478 -30.28 -4.58 35.21
N ALA A 479 -30.88 -5.65 35.75
CA ALA A 479 -32.06 -6.26 35.16
C ALA A 479 -33.30 -5.41 35.46
N ASN A 480 -33.87 -4.75 34.46
CA ASN A 480 -35.12 -3.99 34.62
C ASN A 480 -36.35 -4.93 34.64
N GLY A 481 -36.55 -5.72 35.69
CA GLY A 481 -37.79 -6.47 35.94
C GLY A 481 -38.08 -7.67 34.99
N GLY A 482 -38.72 -8.71 35.54
CA GLY A 482 -38.89 -10.05 34.91
C GLY A 482 -39.98 -10.18 33.83
N GLY A 483 -40.21 -9.16 33.01
CA GLY A 483 -41.18 -9.20 31.92
C GLY A 483 -40.55 -9.62 30.57
N ARG A 484 -41.28 -10.37 29.75
CA ARG A 484 -40.88 -10.70 28.36
C ARG A 484 -40.81 -9.41 27.52
N GLY A 485 -39.63 -8.80 27.46
CA GLY A 485 -39.37 -7.55 26.74
C GLY A 485 -38.67 -6.43 27.53
N SER A 486 -38.28 -6.65 28.79
CA SER A 486 -37.52 -5.65 29.55
C SER A 486 -36.10 -5.47 28.99
N GLN A 487 -35.73 -4.23 28.70
CA GLN A 487 -34.36 -3.88 28.29
C GLN A 487 -33.48 -3.72 29.53
N ALA A 488 -32.29 -4.35 29.52
CA ALA A 488 -31.28 -4.14 30.55
C ALA A 488 -30.94 -2.65 30.68
N GLY A 489 -30.86 -2.18 31.92
CA GLY A 489 -30.40 -0.83 32.26
C GLY A 489 -28.95 -0.86 32.71
N TYR A 490 -28.26 0.26 32.56
CA TYR A 490 -26.87 0.43 32.97
C TYR A 490 -26.76 1.65 33.88
N VAL A 491 -25.93 1.56 34.91
CA VAL A 491 -25.63 2.68 35.81
C VAL A 491 -24.12 2.80 35.96
N ALA A 492 -23.60 4.00 36.21
CA ALA A 492 -22.20 4.18 36.53
C ALA A 492 -21.85 3.45 37.85
N ALA A 493 -20.65 2.88 37.94
CA ALA A 493 -20.14 2.26 39.16
C ALA A 493 -19.70 3.29 40.22
N PHE A 494 -19.81 4.58 39.90
CA PHE A 494 -19.42 5.71 40.74
C PHE A 494 -20.42 6.87 40.60
N SER A 495 -20.52 7.70 41.64
CA SER A 495 -21.25 8.97 41.58
C SER A 495 -20.32 10.10 41.13
N PRO A 496 -20.81 11.10 40.37
CA PRO A 496 -20.08 12.35 40.10
C PRO A 496 -19.55 13.06 41.36
N ASN A 497 -20.15 12.78 42.52
CA ASN A 497 -19.80 13.36 43.82
C ASN A 497 -18.92 12.45 44.71
N GLY A 498 -18.49 11.27 44.22
CA GLY A 498 -17.62 10.35 44.97
C GLY A 498 -18.30 9.44 46.00
N GLU A 499 -19.64 9.48 46.12
CA GLU A 499 -20.39 8.54 46.96
C GLU A 499 -20.75 7.27 46.17
N LEU A 500 -20.41 6.10 46.71
CA LEU A 500 -20.87 4.83 46.14
C LEU A 500 -22.41 4.79 46.22
N PRO A 501 -23.13 4.43 45.16
CA PRO A 501 -24.58 4.26 45.24
C PRO A 501 -24.90 3.22 46.33
N GLU A 502 -25.65 3.63 47.35
CA GLU A 502 -26.14 2.71 48.38
C GLU A 502 -27.05 1.66 47.73
N SER A 503 -26.55 0.42 47.69
CA SER A 503 -27.24 -0.83 47.39
C SER A 503 -27.83 -1.02 45.98
N ALA A 504 -27.37 -2.11 45.35
CA ALA A 504 -27.91 -2.76 44.16
C ALA A 504 -29.31 -3.34 44.36
#